data_AF-A0A7U3ZLY2-F1
#
_entry.id   AF-A0A7U3ZLY2-F1
#
_cell.length_a   1.000
_cell.length_b   1.000
_cell.length_c   1.000
_cell.angle_alpha   90.00
_cell.angle_beta   90.00
_cell.angle_gamma   90.00
#
_symmetry.space_group_name_H-M   'P 1'
#
loop_
_entity.id
_entity.type
_entity.pdbx_description
1 polymer ?
#
loop_
_entity_poly.entity_id
_entity_poly.type
_entity_poly.pdbx_seq_one_letter_code
_entity_poly.pdbx_strand_id
1 'polypeptide(L)'
;MKNDFMCIPVSELLKSNFCSATRDVFNEKDVWILKDKQQKVVAYQVTNEGRPPFEGVYCLLEMQGLPLDLGQDLPIRAFLTGALKLNQ
;
A
#
# COMPACT_ATOMS: atom_id res chain seq x y z
N MET A 1 8.75 24.41 4.34
CA MET A 1 8.51 23.36 5.37
C MET A 1 9.07 22.05 4.83
N LYS A 2 9.66 21.21 5.67
CA LYS A 2 10.37 19.99 5.23
C LYS A 2 9.45 18.79 5.37
N ASN A 3 8.88 18.31 4.26
CA ASN A 3 7.90 17.23 4.29
C ASN A 3 8.58 15.96 4.78
N ASP A 4 8.10 15.43 5.91
CA ASP A 4 8.61 14.17 6.44
C ASP A 4 7.88 13.03 5.72
N PHE A 5 8.65 12.06 5.26
CA PHE A 5 8.12 10.89 4.58
C PHE A 5 8.42 9.63 5.38
N MET A 6 7.49 8.70 5.36
CA MET A 6 7.63 7.40 6.00
C MET A 6 7.44 6.30 4.97
N CYS A 7 8.37 5.34 4.96
CA CYS A 7 8.28 4.15 4.13
C CYS A 7 7.76 2.98 4.96
N ILE A 8 6.61 2.41 4.57
CA ILE A 8 5.97 1.30 5.29
C ILE A 8 5.70 0.15 4.32
N PRO A 9 5.97 -1.12 4.70
CA PRO A 9 5.52 -2.27 3.92
C PRO A 9 4.00 -2.29 3.78
N VAL A 10 3.49 -2.57 2.58
CA VAL A 10 2.04 -2.68 2.34
C VAL A 10 1.43 -3.79 3.19
N SER A 11 2.18 -4.86 3.49
CA SER A 11 1.75 -5.91 4.42
C SER A 11 1.39 -5.41 5.82
N GLU A 12 2.09 -4.38 6.32
CA GLU A 12 1.77 -3.77 7.63
C GLU A 12 0.54 -2.87 7.55
N LEU A 13 0.31 -2.20 6.41
CA LEU A 13 -0.93 -1.43 6.17
C LEU A 13 -2.17 -2.34 6.10
N LEU A 14 -2.02 -3.54 5.54
CA LEU A 14 -3.07 -4.56 5.50
C LEU A 14 -3.38 -5.11 6.90
N LYS A 15 -2.35 -5.41 7.71
CA LYS A 15 -2.54 -5.89 9.10
C LYS A 15 -3.22 -4.86 10.01
N SER A 16 -2.97 -3.57 9.76
CA SER A 16 -3.51 -2.47 10.55
C SER A 16 -4.87 -1.97 10.06
N ASN A 17 -5.50 -2.66 9.09
CA ASN A 17 -6.77 -2.27 8.47
C ASN A 17 -6.78 -0.83 7.91
N PHE A 18 -5.60 -0.31 7.53
CA PHE A 18 -5.52 0.96 6.80
C PHE A 18 -5.84 0.79 5.32
N CYS A 19 -5.50 -0.37 4.76
CA CYS A 19 -5.88 -0.77 3.42
C CYS A 19 -6.54 -2.15 3.45
N SER A 20 -7.24 -2.50 2.38
CA SER A 20 -7.67 -3.87 2.11
C SER A 20 -7.12 -4.34 0.75
N ALA A 21 -6.89 -5.63 0.63
CA ALA A 21 -6.52 -6.27 -0.63
C ALA A 21 -7.61 -7.25 -1.05
N THR A 22 -8.10 -7.11 -2.29
CA THR A 22 -9.06 -8.04 -2.90
C THR A 22 -8.48 -8.64 -4.17
N ARG A 23 -8.84 -9.89 -4.49
CA ARG A 23 -8.45 -10.53 -5.75
C ARG A 23 -9.54 -10.30 -6.80
N ASP A 24 -9.14 -10.00 -8.02
CA ASP A 24 -10.04 -9.87 -9.16
C ASP A 24 -9.30 -10.22 -10.47
N VAL A 25 -10.02 -10.24 -11.58
CA VAL A 25 -9.46 -10.39 -12.93
C VAL A 25 -9.51 -9.04 -13.65
N PHE A 26 -8.35 -8.54 -14.08
CA PHE A 26 -8.25 -7.31 -14.86
C PHE A 26 -7.43 -7.58 -16.14
N ASN A 27 -8.02 -7.31 -17.31
CA ASN A 27 -7.42 -7.61 -18.62
C ASN A 27 -6.89 -9.04 -18.72
N GLU A 28 -7.73 -10.03 -18.39
CA GLU A 28 -7.42 -11.47 -18.45
C GLU A 28 -6.28 -11.93 -17.50
N LYS A 29 -5.84 -11.07 -16.58
CA LYS A 29 -4.84 -11.40 -15.56
C LYS A 29 -5.48 -11.38 -14.18
N ASP A 30 -5.14 -12.38 -13.38
CA ASP A 30 -5.41 -12.34 -11.95
C ASP A 30 -4.58 -11.23 -11.31
N VAL A 31 -5.25 -10.36 -10.55
CA VAL A 31 -4.64 -9.22 -9.87
C VAL A 31 -5.08 -9.14 -8.41
N TRP A 32 -4.16 -8.71 -7.56
CA TRP A 32 -4.46 -8.10 -6.28
C TRP A 32 -4.76 -6.62 -6.48
N ILE A 33 -5.85 -6.15 -5.89
CA ILE A 33 -6.29 -4.76 -5.89
C ILE A 33 -6.15 -4.22 -4.47
N LEU A 34 -5.33 -3.18 -4.28
CA LEU A 34 -5.20 -2.48 -3.01
C LEU A 34 -6.22 -1.35 -2.97
N LYS A 35 -7.02 -1.31 -1.91
CA LYS A 35 -7.99 -0.24 -1.63
C LYS A 35 -7.68 0.45 -0.32
N ASP A 36 -7.91 1.75 -0.27
CA ASP A 36 -7.84 2.52 0.97
C ASP A 36 -9.08 2.29 1.85
N LYS A 37 -9.14 2.96 3.03
CA LYS A 37 -10.30 2.88 3.93
C LYS A 37 -11.63 3.31 3.28
N GLN A 38 -11.58 4.18 2.28
CA GLN A 38 -12.76 4.65 1.54
C GLN A 38 -13.12 3.74 0.36
N GLN A 39 -12.48 2.57 0.25
CA GLN A 39 -12.64 1.61 -0.85
C GLN A 39 -12.19 2.14 -2.22
N LYS A 40 -11.43 3.24 -2.27
CA LYS A 40 -10.83 3.72 -3.52
C LYS A 40 -9.65 2.83 -3.88
N VAL A 41 -9.55 2.46 -5.15
CA VAL A 41 -8.43 1.66 -5.65
C VAL A 41 -7.19 2.53 -5.75
N VAL A 42 -6.10 2.09 -5.12
CA VAL A 42 -4.83 2.82 -5.08
C VAL A 42 -3.69 2.09 -5.79
N ALA A 43 -3.76 0.77 -5.94
CA ALA A 43 -2.75 -0.01 -6.68
C ALA A 43 -3.30 -1.34 -7.18
N TYR A 44 -2.64 -1.87 -8.21
CA TYR A 44 -2.83 -3.22 -8.73
C TYR A 44 -1.51 -3.96 -8.70
N GLN A 45 -1.54 -5.27 -8.41
CA GLN A 45 -0.40 -6.16 -8.54
C GLN A 45 -0.84 -7.45 -9.22
N VAL A 46 -0.21 -7.83 -10.33
CA VAL A 46 -0.47 -9.15 -10.95
C VAL A 46 -0.13 -10.24 -9.93
N THR A 47 -1.06 -11.16 -9.71
CA THR A 47 -0.85 -12.25 -8.76
C THR A 47 0.21 -13.19 -9.29
N ASN A 48 1.11 -13.63 -8.41
CA ASN A 48 1.95 -14.79 -8.66
C ASN A 48 1.47 -15.91 -7.74
N GLU A 49 1.30 -17.11 -8.26
CA GLU A 49 0.85 -18.26 -7.47
C GLU A 49 1.73 -18.45 -6.23
N GLY A 50 1.09 -18.72 -5.09
CA GLY A 50 1.77 -18.94 -3.81
C GLY A 50 2.33 -17.68 -3.13
N ARG A 51 2.18 -16.47 -3.73
CA ARG A 51 2.66 -15.23 -3.10
C ARG A 51 1.55 -14.44 -2.40
N PRO A 52 1.80 -13.93 -1.18
CA PRO A 52 0.91 -13.01 -0.50
C PRO A 52 0.65 -11.72 -1.30
N PRO A 53 -0.49 -11.05 -1.08
CA PRO A 53 -0.79 -9.77 -1.70
C PRO A 53 0.26 -8.70 -1.34
N PHE A 54 0.77 -8.01 -2.35
CA PHE A 54 1.72 -6.90 -2.23
C PHE A 54 3.00 -7.27 -1.45
N GLU A 55 3.43 -8.53 -1.52
CA GLU A 55 4.70 -8.97 -0.95
C GLU A 55 5.87 -8.18 -1.54
N GLY A 56 6.74 -7.64 -0.67
CA GLY A 56 7.90 -6.84 -1.07
C GLY A 56 7.56 -5.46 -1.66
N VAL A 57 6.31 -5.00 -1.50
CA VAL A 57 5.87 -3.67 -1.91
C VAL A 57 5.83 -2.76 -0.68
N TYR A 58 6.42 -1.58 -0.83
CA TYR A 58 6.45 -0.54 0.18
C TYR A 58 5.70 0.70 -0.31
N CYS A 59 5.09 1.40 0.63
CA CYS A 59 4.38 2.65 0.41
C CYS A 59 5.20 3.80 0.99
N LEU A 60 5.38 4.87 0.21
CA LEU A 60 5.89 6.14 0.70
C LEU A 60 4.72 7.06 1.07
N LEU A 61 4.58 7.34 2.36
CA LEU A 61 3.56 8.20 2.94
C LEU A 61 4.17 9.56 3.27
N GLU A 62 3.45 10.63 2.97
CA GLU A 62 3.79 11.98 3.45
C GLU A 62 3.13 12.25 4.80
N MET A 63 3.91 12.68 5.79
CA MET A 63 3.44 12.92 7.17
C MET A 63 2.95 14.36 7.42
N GLN A 64 3.26 15.30 6.54
CA GLN A 64 2.78 16.68 6.70
C GLN A 64 1.31 16.79 6.29
N GLY A 65 0.43 16.90 7.29
CA GLY A 65 -0.98 17.25 7.10
C GLY A 65 -2.00 16.39 7.84
N LEU A 66 -1.59 15.50 8.74
CA LEU A 66 -2.53 14.74 9.57
C LEU A 66 -2.92 15.55 10.83
N PRO A 67 -4.15 16.09 10.95
CA PRO A 67 -4.88 15.79 12.16
C PRO A 67 -5.08 14.26 12.20
N LEU A 68 -4.80 13.65 13.34
CA LEU A 68 -5.10 12.25 13.66
C LEU A 68 -6.62 12.01 13.74
N ASP A 69 -7.38 12.51 12.77
CA ASP A 69 -8.79 12.19 12.58
C ASP A 69 -8.89 11.09 11.53
N LEU A 70 -9.33 9.93 11.99
CA LEU A 70 -9.40 8.62 11.33
C LEU A 70 -10.39 8.57 10.15
N GLY A 71 -10.25 9.45 9.15
CA GLY A 71 -11.19 9.51 8.02
C GLY A 71 -10.65 9.98 6.66
N GLN A 72 -9.43 10.49 6.55
CA GLN A 72 -8.98 11.12 5.30
C GLN A 72 -7.95 10.30 4.51
N ASP A 73 -8.03 10.50 3.19
CA ASP A 73 -7.32 9.79 2.12
C ASP A 73 -5.88 9.41 2.49
N LEU A 74 -5.52 8.16 2.24
CA LEU A 74 -4.15 7.68 2.43
C LEU A 74 -3.21 8.51 1.53
N PRO A 75 -2.27 9.31 2.08
CA PRO A 75 -1.42 10.21 1.29
C PRO A 75 -0.26 9.43 0.66
N ILE A 76 -0.58 8.36 -0.07
CA ILE A 76 0.38 7.55 -0.80
C ILE A 76 0.94 8.40 -1.92
N ARG A 77 2.23 8.70 -1.83
CA ARG A 77 2.95 9.46 -2.86
C ARG A 77 3.57 8.56 -3.91
N ALA A 78 4.02 7.39 -3.50
CA ALA A 78 4.60 6.40 -4.39
C ALA A 78 4.53 4.99 -3.80
N PHE A 79 4.57 4.01 -4.69
CA PHE A 79 4.84 2.62 -4.35
C PHE A 79 6.26 2.26 -4.81
N LEU A 80 6.98 1.53 -3.95
CA LEU A 80 8.31 1.03 -4.23
C LEU A 80 8.23 -0.49 -4.27
N THR A 81 8.65 -1.09 -5.40
CA THR A 81 8.76 -2.54 -5.55
C THR A 81 10.23 -2.91 -5.39
N GLY A 82 10.56 -3.69 -4.36
CA GLY A 82 11.95 -4.09 -4.14
C GLY A 82 12.30 -4.22 -2.66
N ALA A 83 13.13 -5.21 -2.36
CA ALA A 83 13.56 -5.58 -1.03
C ALA A 83 14.40 -4.45 -0.38
N LEU A 84 13.77 -3.62 0.44
CA LEU A 84 14.48 -2.81 1.42
C LEU A 84 14.91 -3.73 2.58
N LYS A 85 16.03 -4.42 2.35
CA LYS A 85 16.81 -5.03 3.43
C LYS A 85 17.58 -3.90 4.13
N LEU A 86 17.02 -3.37 5.21
CA LEU A 86 17.80 -2.58 6.15
C LEU A 86 18.60 -3.57 6.99
N ASN A 87 19.89 -3.74 6.65
CA ASN A 87 20.83 -4.39 7.55
C ASN A 87 21.02 -3.46 8.76
N GLN A 88 20.77 -3.99 9.95
CA GLN A 88 21.43 -3.51 11.16
C GLN A 88 22.84 -4.07 11.21
#